data_AF-A0A392Q6T5-F1
#
_entry.id   AF-A0A392Q6T5-F1
#
_cell.length_a   1.000
_cell.length_b   1.000
_cell.length_c   1.000
_cell.angle_alpha   90.00
_cell.angle_beta   90.00
_cell.angle_gamma   90.00
#
_symmetry.space_group_name_H-M   'P 1'
#
loop_
_entity.id
_entity.type
_entity.pdbx_description
1 polymer ?
#
loop_
_entity_poly.entity_id
_entity_poly.type
_entity_poly.pdbx_seq_one_letter_code
_entity_poly.pdbx_strand_id
1 'polypeptide(L)'
;MTPVYKFLKDGTLSSDPKEAAKTRKRACAYILLDDILYRRGFSVPLLKCIEESHVDYILQEIHEGINGQHICARSLARKVLRAGYYWPTMQEDAKEHVQKCDKCQRHGDMHIAPANELKTLSSPWPFAWWGMDI
;
A
#
# COMPACT_ATOMS: atom_id res chain seq x y z
N MET A 1 16.34 5.27 12.05
CA MET A 1 15.97 5.00 13.47
C MET A 1 14.97 6.04 13.99
N THR A 2 13.75 5.62 14.36
CA THR A 2 12.64 6.53 14.71
C THR A 2 12.77 7.09 16.14
N PRO A 3 12.22 8.28 16.44
CA PRO A 3 12.21 8.85 17.79
C PRO A 3 11.56 7.96 18.85
N VAL A 4 10.56 7.14 18.45
CA VAL A 4 9.88 6.19 19.34
C VAL A 4 10.83 5.07 19.79
N TYR A 5 11.69 4.58 18.90
CA TYR A 5 12.68 3.56 19.23
C TYR A 5 13.66 4.06 20.30
N LYS A 6 14.27 5.24 20.09
CA LYS A 6 15.21 5.85 21.04
C LYS A 6 14.58 6.10 22.41
N PHE A 7 13.32 6.52 22.42
CA PHE A 7 12.58 6.72 23.66
C PHE A 7 12.33 5.41 24.41
N LEU A 8 11.96 4.33 23.71
CA LEU A 8 11.69 3.03 24.34
C LEU A 8 12.97 2.30 24.79
N LYS A 9 14.08 2.48 24.07
CA LYS A 9 15.36 1.84 24.40
C LYS A 9 16.13 2.59 25.48
N ASP A 10 16.30 3.90 25.29
CA ASP A 10 17.24 4.71 26.08
C ASP A 10 16.53 5.80 26.92
N GLY A 11 15.19 5.89 26.87
CA GLY A 11 14.44 6.96 27.54
C GLY A 11 14.64 8.35 26.95
N THR A 12 15.33 8.47 25.81
CA THR A 12 15.74 9.75 25.23
C THR A 12 14.55 10.46 24.57
N LEU A 13 14.39 11.76 24.85
CA LEU A 13 13.35 12.62 24.27
C LEU A 13 13.97 13.86 23.62
N SER A 14 13.20 14.49 22.72
CA SER A 14 13.55 15.80 22.19
C SER A 14 13.57 16.86 23.29
N SER A 15 14.43 17.88 23.16
CA SER A 15 14.42 19.05 24.03
C SER A 15 13.17 19.92 23.83
N ASP A 16 12.50 19.81 22.69
CA ASP A 16 11.23 20.49 22.46
C ASP A 16 10.09 19.75 23.20
N PRO A 17 9.40 20.41 24.15
CA PRO A 17 8.31 19.79 24.91
C PRO A 17 7.17 19.29 24.01
N LYS A 18 6.91 19.92 22.86
CA LYS A 18 5.83 19.49 21.95
C LYS A 18 6.16 18.15 21.29
N GLU A 19 7.34 18.03 20.70
CA GLU A 19 7.77 16.77 20.08
C GLU A 19 8.03 15.66 21.12
N ALA A 20 8.47 16.00 22.33
CA ALA A 20 8.58 15.05 23.43
C ALA A 20 7.21 14.48 23.84
N ALA A 21 6.19 15.33 24.00
CA ALA A 21 4.83 14.91 24.31
C ALA A 21 4.23 14.02 23.21
N LYS A 22 4.46 14.38 21.94
CA LYS A 22 4.03 13.60 20.78
C LYS A 22 4.70 12.23 20.73
N THR A 23 6.00 12.15 21.02
CA THR A 23 6.74 10.88 21.06
C THR A 23 6.21 9.98 22.18
N ARG A 24 5.98 10.53 23.38
CA ARG A 24 5.36 9.79 24.51
C ARG A 24 3.99 9.23 24.13
N LYS A 25 3.13 10.06 23.53
CA LYS A 25 1.78 9.65 23.10
C LYS A 25 1.85 8.53 22.05
N ARG A 26 2.78 8.61 21.09
CA ARG A 26 2.99 7.59 20.06
C ARG A 26 3.54 6.30 20.65
N ALA A 27 4.47 6.37 21.60
CA ALA A 27 5.13 5.22 22.20
C ALA A 27 4.15 4.22 22.85
N CYS A 28 3.01 4.68 23.36
CA CYS A 28 1.96 3.79 23.91
C CYS A 28 1.45 2.74 22.91
N ALA A 29 1.56 3.02 21.60
CA ALA A 29 1.16 2.09 20.54
C ALA A 29 2.27 1.11 20.13
N TYR A 30 3.44 1.15 20.77
CA TYR A 30 4.58 0.30 20.43
C TYR A 30 5.12 -0.45 21.65
N ILE A 31 5.90 -1.49 21.37
CA ILE A 31 6.69 -2.23 22.36
C ILE A 31 8.02 -2.62 21.73
N LEU A 32 9.07 -2.64 22.54
CA LEU A 32 10.41 -3.09 22.14
C LEU A 32 10.62 -4.49 22.73
N LEU A 33 10.91 -5.49 21.89
CA LEU A 33 11.22 -6.86 22.29
C LEU A 33 12.47 -7.29 21.53
N ASP A 34 13.52 -7.72 22.24
CA ASP A 34 14.80 -8.13 21.67
C ASP A 34 15.36 -7.14 20.65
N ASP A 35 15.37 -5.84 21.00
CA ASP A 35 15.76 -4.73 20.13
C ASP A 35 14.94 -4.54 18.84
N ILE A 36 13.84 -5.27 18.69
CA ILE A 36 12.91 -5.15 17.56
C ILE A 36 11.68 -4.36 17.99
N LEU A 37 11.35 -3.34 17.20
CA LEU A 37 10.17 -2.51 17.44
C LEU A 37 8.92 -3.22 16.89
N TYR A 38 7.90 -3.33 17.73
CA TYR A 38 6.59 -3.85 17.35
C TYR A 38 5.51 -2.80 17.57
N ARG A 39 4.55 -2.72 16.65
CA ARG A 39 3.31 -1.96 16.83
C ARG A 39 2.24 -2.85 17.44
N ARG A 40 1.56 -2.35 18.47
CA ARG A 40 0.38 -2.99 19.07
C ARG A 40 -0.78 -2.93 18.07
N GLY A 41 -1.24 -4.10 17.63
CA GLY A 41 -2.42 -4.25 16.78
C GLY A 41 -3.72 -4.13 17.56
N PHE A 42 -4.84 -3.96 16.86
CA PHE A 42 -6.17 -3.89 17.46
C PHE A 42 -6.69 -5.25 17.95
N SER A 43 -6.33 -6.35 17.26
CA SER A 43 -6.85 -7.70 17.49
C SER A 43 -5.78 -8.75 17.87
N VAL A 44 -4.72 -8.31 18.55
CA VAL A 44 -3.80 -9.14 19.37
C VAL A 44 -2.47 -9.67 18.77
N PRO A 45 -2.18 -9.80 17.44
CA PRO A 45 -0.79 -10.00 17.04
C PRO A 45 -0.01 -8.69 17.03
N LEU A 46 1.19 -8.71 17.61
CA LEU A 46 2.18 -7.64 17.48
C LEU A 46 2.67 -7.57 16.04
N LEU A 47 2.70 -6.37 15.47
CA LEU A 47 3.16 -6.16 14.10
C LEU A 47 4.62 -5.71 14.13
N LYS A 48 5.53 -6.50 13.55
CA LYS A 48 6.94 -6.16 13.43
C LYS A 48 7.08 -4.90 12.58
N CYS A 49 7.72 -3.88 13.14
CA CYS A 49 8.05 -2.68 12.39
C CYS A 49 9.17 -2.99 11.40
N ILE A 50 8.95 -2.61 10.16
CA ILE A 50 9.88 -2.83 9.06
C ILE A 50 10.67 -1.56 8.78
N GLU A 51 11.95 -1.73 8.49
CA GLU A 51 12.82 -0.68 7.99
C GLU A 51 12.62 -0.49 6.48
N GLU A 52 12.75 0.75 6.01
CA GLU A 52 12.60 1.14 4.60
C GLU A 52 13.39 0.23 3.64
N SER A 53 14.58 -0.21 4.05
CA SER A 53 15.44 -1.14 3.30
C SER A 53 14.80 -2.48 2.92
N HIS A 54 13.80 -2.94 3.67
CA HIS A 54 13.14 -4.24 3.47
C HIS A 54 11.71 -4.09 2.90
N VAL A 55 11.21 -2.87 2.74
CA VAL A 55 9.83 -2.60 2.29
C VAL A 55 9.60 -3.18 0.89
N ASP A 56 10.48 -2.86 -0.06
CA ASP A 56 10.36 -3.31 -1.44
C ASP A 56 10.39 -4.84 -1.54
N TYR A 57 11.29 -5.49 -0.80
CA TYR A 57 11.39 -6.94 -0.76
C TYR A 57 10.10 -7.59 -0.26
N ILE A 58 9.52 -7.09 0.85
CA ILE A 58 8.29 -7.65 1.41
C ILE A 58 7.11 -7.45 0.45
N LEU A 59 7.01 -6.27 -0.17
CA LEU A 59 5.96 -5.99 -1.15
C LEU A 59 6.10 -6.90 -2.38
N GLN A 60 7.31 -7.04 -2.92
CA GLN A 60 7.61 -7.90 -4.05
C GLN A 60 7.29 -9.36 -3.74
N GLU A 61 7.71 -9.89 -2.59
CA GLU A 61 7.48 -11.29 -2.23
C GLU A 61 5.99 -11.61 -2.10
N ILE A 62 5.21 -10.71 -1.48
CA ILE A 62 3.76 -10.93 -1.29
C ILE A 62 2.97 -10.70 -2.59
N HIS A 63 3.42 -9.78 -3.44
CA HIS A 63 2.75 -9.42 -4.68
C HIS A 63 3.08 -10.38 -5.83
N GLU A 64 4.36 -10.74 -5.99
CA GLU A 64 4.95 -11.41 -7.16
C GLU A 64 5.72 -12.69 -6.83
N GLY A 65 5.92 -13.01 -5.55
CA GLY A 65 6.63 -14.22 -5.11
C GLY A 65 5.87 -15.51 -5.47
N ILE A 66 6.29 -16.64 -4.91
CA ILE A 66 5.77 -17.97 -5.27
C ILE A 66 4.25 -18.06 -5.08
N ASN A 67 3.73 -17.41 -4.02
CA ASN A 67 2.30 -17.31 -3.72
C ASN A 67 1.73 -15.89 -4.05
N GLY A 68 2.40 -15.19 -4.97
CA GLY A 68 1.99 -13.89 -5.50
C GLY A 68 0.68 -14.01 -6.25
N GLN A 69 -0.23 -13.08 -5.98
CA GLN A 69 -1.59 -13.07 -6.54
C GLN A 69 -1.87 -11.82 -7.37
N HIS A 70 -0.85 -10.97 -7.60
CA HIS A 70 -1.00 -9.70 -8.31
C HIS A 70 -2.18 -8.85 -7.78
N ILE A 71 -2.40 -8.89 -6.47
CA ILE A 71 -3.54 -8.23 -5.81
C ILE A 71 -3.40 -6.71 -5.82
N CYS A 72 -4.54 -6.01 -5.76
CA CYS A 72 -4.58 -4.56 -5.70
C CYS A 72 -3.89 -4.00 -4.43
N ALA A 73 -3.42 -2.76 -4.53
CA ALA A 73 -2.64 -2.08 -3.49
C ALA A 73 -3.26 -2.14 -2.08
N ARG A 74 -4.57 -1.89 -1.97
CA ARG A 74 -5.29 -1.93 -0.69
C ARG A 74 -5.29 -3.34 -0.08
N SER A 75 -5.44 -4.36 -0.92
CA SER A 75 -5.42 -5.76 -0.50
C SER A 75 -3.99 -6.21 -0.17
N LEU A 76 -2.99 -5.70 -0.89
CA LEU A 76 -1.57 -5.94 -0.62
C LEU A 76 -1.19 -5.43 0.78
N ALA A 77 -1.47 -4.17 1.09
CA ALA A 77 -1.21 -3.60 2.42
C ALA A 77 -1.90 -4.38 3.55
N ARG A 78 -3.13 -4.86 3.32
CA ARG A 78 -3.84 -5.72 4.29
C ARG A 78 -3.21 -7.10 4.44
N LYS A 79 -2.71 -7.70 3.34
CA LYS A 79 -2.03 -9.00 3.38
C LYS A 79 -0.70 -8.90 4.12
N VAL A 80 0.04 -7.80 3.92
CA VAL A 80 1.24 -7.45 4.70
C VAL A 80 0.93 -7.33 6.20
N LEU A 81 -0.14 -6.61 6.56
CA LEU A 81 -0.58 -6.51 7.96
C LEU A 81 -0.93 -7.88 8.56
N ARG A 82 -1.61 -8.74 7.80
CA ARG A 82 -1.93 -10.12 8.22
C ARG A 82 -0.69 -11.01 8.34
N ALA A 83 0.35 -10.73 7.55
CA ALA A 83 1.65 -11.39 7.66
C ALA A 83 2.47 -10.92 8.88
N GLY A 84 1.97 -9.95 9.65
CA GLY A 84 2.60 -9.49 10.87
C GLY A 84 3.58 -8.33 10.68
N TYR A 85 3.55 -7.64 9.54
CA TYR A 85 4.45 -6.52 9.25
C TYR A 85 3.74 -5.17 9.27
N TYR A 86 4.47 -4.12 9.64
CA TYR A 86 3.95 -2.76 9.65
C TYR A 86 5.03 -1.72 9.35
N TRP A 87 4.65 -0.70 8.59
CA TRP A 87 5.37 0.58 8.51
C TRP A 87 4.37 1.71 8.17
N PRO A 88 4.67 2.98 8.48
CA PRO A 88 3.69 4.07 8.40
C PRO A 88 3.13 4.34 6.99
N THR A 89 3.95 4.20 5.96
CA THR A 89 3.64 4.53 4.55
C THR A 89 3.17 3.33 3.73
N MET A 90 2.86 2.19 4.37
CA MET A 90 2.60 0.94 3.67
C MET A 90 1.45 0.96 2.67
N GLN A 91 0.50 1.88 2.81
CA GLN A 91 -0.59 2.03 1.84
C GLN A 91 -0.11 2.73 0.57
N GLU A 92 0.62 3.83 0.72
CA GLU A 92 1.27 4.55 -0.37
C GLU A 92 2.30 3.66 -1.08
N ASP A 93 3.19 2.99 -0.34
CA ASP A 93 4.24 2.15 -0.92
C ASP A 93 3.64 0.96 -1.68
N ALA A 94 2.60 0.31 -1.13
CA ALA A 94 1.88 -0.75 -1.83
C ALA A 94 1.18 -0.24 -3.10
N LYS A 95 0.72 1.01 -3.11
CA LYS A 95 0.13 1.63 -4.31
C LYS A 95 1.19 1.87 -5.37
N GLU A 96 2.31 2.44 -4.99
CA GLU A 96 3.43 2.70 -5.89
C GLU A 96 3.99 1.41 -6.48
N HIS A 97 4.16 0.35 -5.66
CA HIS A 97 4.62 -0.96 -6.12
C HIS A 97 3.70 -1.56 -7.20
N VAL A 98 2.39 -1.60 -6.92
CA VAL A 98 1.40 -2.17 -7.87
C VAL A 98 1.31 -1.33 -9.15
N GLN A 99 1.45 -0.01 -9.05
CA GLN A 99 1.49 0.88 -10.23
C GLN A 99 2.70 0.61 -11.13
N LYS A 100 3.84 0.23 -10.56
CA LYS A 100 5.06 -0.11 -11.31
C LYS A 100 5.06 -1.55 -11.86
N CYS A 101 4.18 -2.42 -11.37
CA CYS A 101 4.17 -3.83 -11.78
C CYS A 101 3.66 -4.02 -13.24
N ASP A 102 4.57 -4.36 -14.15
CA ASP A 102 4.27 -4.59 -15.58
C ASP A 102 3.16 -5.62 -15.81
N LYS A 103 3.16 -6.74 -15.07
CA LYS A 103 2.11 -7.76 -15.18
C LYS A 103 0.74 -7.21 -14.81
N CYS A 104 0.65 -6.40 -13.76
CA CYS A 104 -0.61 -5.75 -13.39
C CYS A 104 -1.04 -4.69 -14.41
N GLN A 105 -0.10 -3.93 -14.98
CA GLN A 105 -0.44 -2.92 -15.99
C GLN A 105 -0.91 -3.54 -17.32
N ARG A 106 -0.37 -4.69 -17.72
CA ARG A 106 -0.77 -5.39 -18.96
C ARG A 106 -2.09 -6.14 -18.84
N HIS A 107 -2.38 -6.71 -17.68
CA HIS A 107 -3.52 -7.63 -17.49
C HIS A 107 -4.61 -7.07 -16.56
N GLY A 108 -4.44 -5.85 -16.05
CA GLY A 108 -5.46 -5.22 -15.22
C GLY A 108 -6.72 -4.93 -16.03
N ASP A 109 -7.89 -5.15 -15.42
CA ASP A 109 -9.17 -4.81 -16.02
C ASP A 109 -9.28 -3.30 -16.21
N MET A 110 -8.88 -2.84 -17.39
CA MET A 110 -9.03 -1.46 -17.79
C MET A 110 -10.46 -1.31 -18.30
N HIS A 111 -11.36 -0.79 -17.46
CA HIS A 111 -12.68 -0.39 -17.92
C HIS A 111 -12.54 0.89 -18.76
N ILE A 112 -12.13 0.74 -20.02
CA ILE A 112 -12.01 1.81 -21.02
C ILE A 112 -13.36 2.06 -21.71
N ALA A 113 -14.48 1.81 -21.03
CA ALA A 113 -15.74 2.24 -21.59
C ALA A 113 -15.82 3.76 -21.51
N PRO A 114 -16.31 4.44 -22.57
CA PRO A 114 -16.60 5.86 -22.49
C PRO A 114 -17.61 6.11 -21.37
N ALA A 115 -17.50 7.28 -20.71
CA ALA A 115 -18.39 7.64 -19.60
C ALA A 115 -19.87 7.66 -19.99
N ASN A 116 -20.16 7.84 -21.29
CA ASN A 116 -21.49 7.83 -21.87
C ASN A 116 -21.53 6.87 -23.05
N GLU A 117 -22.71 6.32 -23.34
CA GLU A 117 -22.96 5.61 -24.59
C GLU A 117 -22.64 6.51 -25.80
N LEU A 118 -21.89 5.97 -26.75
CA LEU A 118 -21.58 6.67 -27.99
C LEU A 118 -22.85 6.78 -28.82
N LYS A 119 -23.23 8.01 -29.18
CA LYS A 119 -24.35 8.27 -30.08
C LYS A 119 -23.85 8.30 -31.51
N THR A 120 -24.35 7.38 -32.34
CA THR A 120 -24.09 7.41 -33.78
C THR A 120 -24.71 8.66 -34.39
N LEU A 121 -23.94 9.41 -35.17
CA LEU A 121 -24.48 10.48 -36.00
C LEU A 121 -25.23 9.85 -37.18
N SER A 122 -26.54 10.08 -37.27
CA SER A 122 -27.31 9.68 -38.45
C SER A 122 -27.08 10.71 -39.57
N SER A 123 -26.55 10.27 -40.71
CA SER A 123 -26.51 11.12 -41.90
C SER A 123 -27.93 11.35 -42.42
N PRO A 124 -28.30 12.58 -42.82
CA PRO A 124 -29.60 12.84 -43.45
C PRO A 124 -29.70 12.29 -44.87
N TRP A 125 -28.59 11.83 -45.45
CA TRP A 125 -28.53 11.34 -46.82
C TRP A 125 -28.60 9.81 -46.86
N PRO A 126 -29.58 9.22 -47.58
CA PRO A 126 -29.57 7.79 -47.88
C PRO A 126 -28.23 7.42 -48.54
N PHE A 127 -27.61 6.31 -48.11
CA PHE A 127 -26.32 5.79 -48.61
C PHE A 127 -25.04 6.56 -48.22
N ALA A 128 -25.10 7.55 -47.34
CA ALA A 128 -23.88 8.26 -46.93
C ALA A 128 -22.86 7.34 -46.26
N TRP A 129 -23.30 6.43 -45.38
CA TRP A 129 -22.47 5.42 -44.72
C TRP A 129 -23.17 4.06 -44.77
N TRP A 130 -22.41 3.01 -45.08
CA TRP A 130 -22.81 1.62 -44.93
C TRP A 130 -21.80 0.90 -44.05
N GLY A 131 -22.26 0.06 -43.12
CA GLY A 131 -21.41 -0.86 -42.38
C GLY A 131 -21.60 -2.24 -42.97
N MET A 132 -20.53 -2.85 -43.49
CA MET A 132 -20.53 -4.26 -43.84
C MET A 132 -19.69 -4.99 -42.81
N ASP A 133 -20.29 -5.96 -42.12
CA ASP A 133 -19.61 -6.92 -41.26
C ASP A 133 -19.57 -8.28 -41.98
N ILE A 134 -18.50 -9.05 -41.82
CA ILE A 134 -18.27 -10.33 -42.53
C ILE A 134 -18.51 -11.51 -41.59
#